data_AF-A0A0R1FW22-F1
#
_entry.id   AF-A0A0R1FW22-F1
#
_cell.length_a   1.000
_cell.length_b   1.000
_cell.length_c   1.000
_cell.angle_alpha   90.00
_cell.angle_beta   90.00
_cell.angle_gamma   90.00
#
_symmetry.space_group_name_H-M   'P 1'
#
loop_
_entity.id
_entity.type
_entity.pdbx_description
1 polymer ?
#
loop_
_entity_poly.entity_id
_entity_poly.type
_entity_poly.pdbx_seq_one_letter_code
_entity_poly.pdbx_strand_id
1 'polypeptide(L)'
;MRGYNIDEVNEFLDRIIKDYQLTLSENIDMKNRLKQTEDELKYFNGMKDSLNQSIIIAQNAADKVKVEAQNEANNVTEQSRKQADEILNDASVKAKDIVENISNQSKALLIANDDLRKTTESFREKIRTLLESQMQFVNSPEWDQMISGIDGNFDKVNEQINNLDNFKETVVQSEGKEMPADATIKIYPDGSFKAIE
;
A
#
# COMPACT_ATOMS: atom_id res chain seq x y z
N MET A 1 -139.43 26.92 12.61
CA MET A 1 -137.97 27.12 12.54
C MET A 1 -137.32 25.76 12.40
N ARG A 2 -136.57 25.52 11.32
CA ARG A 2 -135.78 24.29 11.12
C ARG A 2 -134.44 24.50 11.83
N GLY A 3 -134.37 24.11 13.09
CA GLY A 3 -133.12 24.09 13.85
C GLY A 3 -132.38 22.78 13.66
N TYR A 4 -131.06 22.82 13.77
CA TYR A 4 -130.25 21.60 13.84
C TYR A 4 -130.57 20.82 15.11
N ASN A 5 -130.48 19.49 15.04
CA ASN A 5 -130.64 18.63 16.19
C ASN A 5 -129.42 18.80 17.12
N ILE A 6 -129.67 19.23 18.36
CA ILE A 6 -128.64 19.56 19.35
C ILE A 6 -127.78 18.32 19.69
N ASP A 7 -128.37 17.14 19.71
CA ASP A 7 -127.66 15.90 20.06
C ASP A 7 -126.69 15.47 18.94
N GLU A 8 -127.13 15.53 17.67
CA GLU A 8 -126.26 15.28 16.50
C GLU A 8 -125.13 16.30 16.39
N VAL A 9 -125.41 17.57 16.69
CA VAL A 9 -124.40 18.64 16.66
C VAL A 9 -123.36 18.44 17.76
N ASN A 10 -123.77 18.03 18.97
CA ASN A 10 -122.84 17.73 20.05
C ASN A 10 -121.96 16.52 19.75
N GLU A 11 -122.54 15.43 19.21
CA GLU A 11 -121.77 14.24 18.82
C GLU A 11 -120.75 14.56 17.70
N PHE A 12 -121.13 15.44 16.76
CA PHE A 12 -120.23 15.92 15.72
C PHE A 12 -119.11 16.81 16.27
N LEU A 13 -119.41 17.72 17.22
CA LEU A 13 -118.41 18.56 17.88
C LEU A 13 -117.44 17.71 18.71
N ASP A 14 -117.90 16.68 19.40
CA ASP A 14 -117.04 15.75 20.14
C ASP A 14 -116.09 14.98 19.21
N ARG A 15 -116.57 14.55 18.03
CA ARG A 15 -115.71 13.94 17.02
C ARG A 15 -114.66 14.93 16.49
N ILE A 16 -115.05 16.17 16.20
CA ILE A 16 -114.10 17.22 15.78
C ILE A 16 -113.05 17.48 16.85
N ILE A 17 -113.44 17.59 18.12
CA ILE A 17 -112.49 17.82 19.22
C ILE A 17 -111.46 16.69 19.29
N LYS A 18 -111.92 15.44 19.14
CA LYS A 18 -111.05 14.26 19.18
C LYS A 18 -110.08 14.20 18.01
N ASP A 19 -110.56 14.44 16.79
CA ASP A 19 -109.73 14.45 15.58
C ASP A 19 -108.74 15.63 15.60
N TYR A 20 -109.14 16.78 16.14
CA TYR A 20 -108.27 17.94 16.28
C TYR A 20 -107.17 17.69 17.33
N GLN A 21 -107.49 17.04 18.45
CA GLN A 21 -106.50 16.61 19.45
C GLN A 21 -105.50 15.60 18.87
N LEU A 22 -105.99 14.62 18.10
CA LEU A 22 -105.12 13.66 17.41
C LEU A 22 -104.16 14.38 16.45
N THR A 23 -104.71 15.24 15.60
CA THR A 23 -103.94 16.04 14.64
C THR A 23 -102.91 16.93 15.34
N LEU A 24 -103.26 17.54 16.47
CA LEU A 24 -102.36 18.38 17.24
C LEU A 24 -101.20 17.56 17.83
N SER A 25 -101.49 16.38 18.37
CA SER A 25 -100.47 15.45 18.88
C SER A 25 -99.52 15.00 17.77
N GLU A 26 -100.06 14.62 16.61
CA GLU A 26 -99.25 14.25 15.44
C GLU A 26 -98.40 15.42 14.95
N ASN A 27 -98.93 16.65 14.96
CA ASN A 27 -98.17 17.84 14.57
C ASN A 27 -96.98 18.09 15.50
N ILE A 28 -97.16 17.89 16.81
CA ILE A 28 -96.08 18.01 17.80
C ILE A 28 -95.02 16.92 17.58
N ASP A 29 -95.43 15.68 17.38
CA ASP A 29 -94.51 14.57 17.12
C ASP A 29 -93.71 14.79 15.82
N MET A 30 -94.39 15.18 14.74
CA MET A 30 -93.72 15.50 13.47
C MET A 30 -92.73 16.67 13.62
N LYS A 31 -93.09 17.72 14.37
CA LYS A 31 -92.17 18.84 14.64
C LYS A 31 -90.94 18.41 15.45
N ASN A 32 -91.13 17.53 16.43
CA ASN A 32 -90.02 16.99 17.21
C ASN A 32 -89.08 16.14 16.34
N ARG A 33 -89.65 15.26 15.50
CA ARG A 33 -88.87 14.44 14.56
C ARG A 33 -88.15 15.30 13.51
N LEU A 34 -88.81 16.32 12.99
CA LEU A 34 -88.22 17.27 12.05
C LEU A 34 -87.01 17.95 12.69
N LYS A 35 -87.18 18.49 13.90
CA LYS A 35 -86.09 19.14 14.65
C LYS A 35 -84.92 18.19 14.90
N GLN A 36 -85.20 16.96 15.34
CA GLN A 36 -84.16 15.95 15.54
C GLN A 36 -83.39 15.65 14.26
N THR A 37 -84.10 15.50 13.14
CA THR A 37 -83.49 15.23 11.83
C THR A 37 -82.66 16.43 11.33
N GLU A 38 -83.12 17.65 11.56
CA GLU A 38 -82.38 18.87 11.23
C GLU A 38 -81.08 18.99 12.05
N ASP A 39 -81.13 18.65 13.34
CA ASP A 39 -79.95 18.64 14.22
C ASP A 39 -78.94 17.56 13.79
N GLU A 40 -79.41 16.35 13.45
CA GLU A 40 -78.57 15.28 12.88
C GLU A 40 -77.94 15.71 11.55
N LEU A 41 -78.73 16.31 10.65
CA LEU A 41 -78.23 16.81 9.36
C LEU A 41 -77.14 17.87 9.56
N LYS A 42 -77.33 18.78 10.53
CA LYS A 42 -76.33 19.79 10.86
C LYS A 42 -75.04 19.17 11.39
N TYR A 43 -75.13 18.15 12.23
CA TYR A 43 -73.97 17.39 12.70
C TYR A 43 -73.22 16.71 11.54
N PHE A 44 -73.94 16.02 10.65
CA PHE A 44 -73.34 15.37 9.48
C PHE A 44 -72.69 16.36 8.53
N ASN A 45 -73.29 17.52 8.29
CA ASN A 45 -72.69 18.57 7.48
C ASN A 45 -71.40 19.11 8.11
N GLY A 46 -71.40 19.39 9.42
CA GLY A 46 -70.17 19.82 10.12
C GLY A 46 -69.06 18.76 10.09
N MET A 47 -69.43 17.48 10.21
CA MET A 47 -68.49 16.37 10.09
C MET A 47 -67.93 16.25 8.66
N LYS A 48 -68.78 16.42 7.64
CA LYS A 48 -68.36 16.45 6.23
C LYS A 48 -67.37 17.57 5.95
N ASP A 49 -67.63 18.78 6.47
CA ASP A 49 -66.73 19.92 6.28
C ASP A 49 -65.38 19.69 6.95
N SER A 50 -65.38 19.14 8.18
CA SER A 50 -64.16 18.80 8.91
C SER A 50 -63.35 17.70 8.19
N LEU A 51 -64.03 16.70 7.63
CA LEU A 51 -63.41 15.64 6.84
C LEU A 51 -62.80 16.21 5.55
N ASN A 52 -63.53 17.05 4.82
CA ASN A 52 -63.02 17.72 3.63
C ASN A 52 -61.77 18.56 3.93
N GLN A 53 -61.79 19.32 5.02
CA GLN A 53 -60.63 20.09 5.45
C GLN A 53 -59.44 19.20 5.79
N SER A 54 -59.67 18.08 6.46
CA SER A 54 -58.63 17.10 6.80
C SER A 54 -58.01 16.47 5.54
N ILE A 55 -58.84 16.17 4.54
CA ILE A 55 -58.37 15.64 3.25
C ILE A 55 -57.48 16.66 2.53
N ILE A 56 -57.89 17.93 2.50
CA ILE A 56 -57.09 18.99 1.86
C ILE A 56 -55.74 19.16 2.57
N ILE A 57 -55.72 19.16 3.91
CA ILE A 57 -54.48 19.25 4.68
C ILE A 57 -53.59 18.05 4.39
N ALA A 58 -54.14 16.83 4.38
CA ALA A 58 -53.39 15.61 4.08
C ALA A 58 -52.80 15.64 2.66
N GLN A 59 -53.56 16.11 1.66
CA GLN A 59 -53.09 16.28 0.28
C GLN A 59 -51.94 17.30 0.21
N ASN A 60 -52.10 18.48 0.82
CA ASN A 60 -51.05 19.50 0.87
C ASN A 60 -49.79 18.99 1.58
N ALA A 61 -49.95 18.22 2.66
CA ALA A 61 -48.84 17.60 3.36
C ALA A 61 -48.13 16.55 2.48
N ALA A 62 -48.89 15.71 1.78
CA ALA A 62 -48.33 14.73 0.85
C ALA A 62 -47.57 15.39 -0.32
N ASP A 63 -48.14 16.44 -0.90
CA ASP A 63 -47.49 17.21 -1.97
C ASP A 63 -46.22 17.90 -1.47
N LYS A 64 -46.26 18.48 -0.26
CA LYS A 64 -45.08 19.08 0.36
C LYS A 64 -43.98 18.04 0.58
N VAL A 65 -44.30 16.88 1.15
CA VAL A 65 -43.34 15.79 1.36
C VAL A 65 -42.77 15.31 0.02
N LYS A 66 -43.59 15.20 -1.02
CA LYS A 66 -43.13 14.81 -2.36
C LYS A 66 -42.13 15.81 -2.95
N VAL A 67 -42.43 17.11 -2.84
CA VAL A 67 -41.52 18.17 -3.34
C VAL A 67 -40.23 18.20 -2.54
N GLU A 68 -40.30 18.11 -1.21
CA GLU A 68 -39.13 18.05 -0.33
C GLU A 68 -38.26 16.84 -0.64
N ALA A 69 -38.86 15.64 -0.76
CA ALA A 69 -38.13 14.43 -1.12
C ALA A 69 -37.48 14.52 -2.51
N GLN A 70 -38.14 15.15 -3.49
CA GLN A 70 -37.57 15.34 -4.82
C GLN A 70 -36.38 16.31 -4.79
N ASN A 71 -36.49 17.41 -4.04
CA ASN A 71 -35.41 18.38 -3.88
C ASN A 71 -34.22 17.74 -3.15
N GLU A 72 -34.48 16.98 -2.09
CA GLU A 72 -33.44 16.28 -1.35
C GLU A 72 -32.75 15.22 -2.23
N ALA A 73 -33.51 14.45 -3.01
CA ALA A 73 -32.95 13.49 -3.96
C ALA A 73 -32.05 14.17 -5.00
N ASN A 74 -32.46 15.33 -5.51
CA ASN A 74 -31.66 16.12 -6.45
C ASN A 74 -30.37 16.63 -5.77
N ASN A 75 -30.46 17.16 -4.55
CA ASN A 75 -29.31 17.62 -3.78
C ASN A 75 -28.31 16.49 -3.51
N VAL A 76 -28.79 15.33 -3.06
CA VAL A 76 -27.96 14.14 -2.81
C VAL A 76 -27.27 13.69 -4.09
N THR A 77 -27.98 13.70 -5.23
CA THR A 77 -27.41 13.32 -6.52
C THR A 77 -26.32 14.29 -6.96
N GLU A 78 -26.55 15.59 -6.82
CA GLU A 78 -25.57 16.63 -7.16
C GLU A 78 -24.33 16.55 -6.28
N GLN A 79 -24.51 16.41 -4.96
CA GLN A 79 -23.41 16.25 -4.01
C GLN A 79 -22.61 14.97 -4.29
N SER A 80 -23.28 13.85 -4.53
CA SER A 80 -22.63 12.57 -4.84
C SER A 80 -21.82 12.67 -6.13
N ARG A 81 -22.35 13.35 -7.16
CA ARG A 81 -21.64 13.59 -8.40
C ARG A 81 -20.39 14.43 -8.18
N LYS A 82 -20.51 15.52 -7.41
CA LYS A 82 -19.36 16.38 -7.07
C LYS A 82 -18.27 15.60 -6.33
N GLN A 83 -18.65 14.80 -5.33
CA GLN A 83 -17.71 13.95 -4.60
C GLN A 83 -17.04 12.91 -5.52
N ALA A 84 -17.80 12.30 -6.44
CA ALA A 84 -17.25 11.36 -7.41
C ALA A 84 -16.24 12.05 -8.34
N ASP A 85 -16.56 13.26 -8.82
CA ASP A 85 -15.66 14.05 -9.67
C ASP A 85 -14.37 14.45 -8.90
N GLU A 86 -14.48 14.83 -7.63
CA GLU A 86 -13.34 15.11 -6.76
C GLU A 86 -12.45 13.87 -6.59
N ILE A 87 -13.03 12.71 -6.27
CA ILE A 87 -12.30 11.44 -6.13
C ILE A 87 -11.60 11.06 -7.44
N LEU A 88 -12.29 11.20 -8.58
CA LEU A 88 -11.71 10.89 -9.90
C LEU A 88 -10.55 11.83 -10.23
N ASN A 89 -10.68 13.12 -9.93
CA ASN A 89 -9.61 14.09 -10.14
C ASN A 89 -8.39 13.76 -9.27
N ASP A 90 -8.59 13.50 -7.98
CA ASP A 90 -7.51 13.13 -7.05
C ASP A 90 -6.82 11.83 -7.46
N ALA A 91 -7.59 10.82 -7.87
CA ALA A 91 -7.05 9.58 -8.39
C ALA A 91 -6.24 9.81 -9.68
N SER A 92 -6.72 10.66 -10.58
CA SER A 92 -6.04 11.02 -11.83
C SER A 92 -4.73 11.77 -11.58
N VAL A 93 -4.71 12.71 -10.62
CA VAL A 93 -3.50 13.43 -10.22
C VAL A 93 -2.47 12.47 -9.61
N LYS A 94 -2.89 11.60 -8.68
CA LYS A 94 -1.99 10.58 -8.09
C LYS A 94 -1.47 9.60 -9.13
N ALA A 95 -2.31 9.17 -10.06
CA ALA A 95 -1.88 8.27 -11.14
C ALA A 95 -0.82 8.93 -12.03
N LYS A 96 -1.00 10.22 -12.38
CA LYS A 96 -0.01 10.98 -13.14
C LYS A 96 1.32 11.10 -12.39
N ASP A 97 1.28 11.44 -11.10
CA ASP A 97 2.47 11.53 -10.25
C ASP A 97 3.22 10.19 -10.17
N ILE A 98 2.51 9.08 -9.96
CA ILE A 98 3.10 7.73 -9.96
C ILE A 98 3.76 7.42 -11.32
N VAL A 99 3.08 7.69 -12.43
CA VAL A 99 3.62 7.42 -13.77
C VAL A 99 4.85 8.28 -14.04
N GLU A 100 4.84 9.55 -13.65
CA GLU A 100 5.99 10.44 -13.77
C GLU A 100 7.17 9.95 -12.93
N ASN A 101 6.93 9.57 -11.68
CA ASN A 101 7.94 9.03 -10.78
C ASN A 101 8.57 7.75 -11.35
N ILE A 102 7.74 6.79 -11.80
CA ILE A 102 8.21 5.55 -12.43
C ILE A 102 9.00 5.84 -13.70
N SER A 103 8.56 6.80 -14.53
CA SER A 103 9.28 7.19 -15.74
C SER A 103 10.67 7.74 -15.41
N ASN A 104 10.76 8.59 -14.39
CA ASN A 104 12.03 9.16 -13.94
C ASN A 104 12.96 8.09 -13.34
N GLN A 105 12.44 7.21 -12.49
CA GLN A 105 13.19 6.08 -11.93
C GLN A 105 13.67 5.11 -13.02
N SER A 106 12.83 4.80 -14.00
CA SER A 106 13.18 3.93 -15.12
C SER A 106 14.33 4.52 -15.95
N LYS A 107 14.27 5.82 -16.26
CA LYS A 107 15.39 6.51 -16.94
C LYS A 107 16.69 6.42 -16.14
N ALA A 108 16.63 6.68 -14.83
CA ALA A 108 17.80 6.58 -13.97
C ALA A 108 18.37 5.15 -13.92
N LEU A 109 17.51 4.14 -13.83
CA LEU A 109 17.89 2.73 -13.82
C LEU A 109 18.51 2.29 -15.16
N LEU A 110 17.98 2.77 -16.28
CA LEU A 110 18.57 2.52 -17.61
C LEU A 110 19.98 3.11 -17.72
N ILE A 111 20.19 4.34 -17.23
CA ILE A 111 21.52 4.97 -17.21
C ILE A 111 22.48 4.17 -16.33
N ALA A 112 22.05 3.80 -15.11
CA ALA A 112 22.87 3.01 -14.21
C ALA A 112 23.21 1.62 -14.78
N ASN A 113 22.29 1.00 -15.52
CA ASN A 113 22.53 -0.27 -16.18
C ASN A 113 23.57 -0.15 -17.30
N ASP A 114 23.47 0.90 -18.13
CA ASP A 114 24.45 1.17 -19.19
C ASP A 114 25.85 1.44 -18.60
N ASP A 115 25.93 2.20 -17.52
CA ASP A 115 27.20 2.46 -16.82
C ASP A 115 27.79 1.17 -16.21
N LEU A 116 26.96 0.35 -15.56
CA LEU A 116 27.39 -0.96 -15.06
C LEU A 116 27.90 -1.87 -16.18
N ARG A 117 27.24 -1.85 -17.35
CA ARG A 117 27.69 -2.61 -18.51
C ARG A 117 29.05 -2.12 -19.00
N LYS A 118 29.23 -0.80 -19.17
CA LYS A 118 30.51 -0.21 -19.60
C LYS A 118 31.64 -0.48 -18.62
N THR A 119 31.39 -0.36 -17.33
CA THR A 119 32.38 -0.68 -16.30
C THR A 119 32.75 -2.16 -16.30
N THR A 120 31.79 -3.05 -16.52
CA THR A 120 32.03 -4.50 -16.68
C THR A 120 32.87 -4.79 -17.92
N GLU A 121 32.57 -4.17 -19.07
CA GLU A 121 33.36 -4.28 -20.31
C GLU A 121 34.80 -3.79 -20.08
N SER A 122 34.98 -2.62 -19.45
CA SER A 122 36.32 -2.10 -19.12
C SER A 122 37.08 -3.00 -18.15
N PHE A 123 36.40 -3.54 -17.13
CA PHE A 123 37.01 -4.47 -16.17
C PHE A 123 37.46 -5.76 -16.86
N ARG A 124 36.66 -6.30 -17.78
CA ARG A 124 37.02 -7.45 -18.59
C ARG A 124 38.27 -7.18 -19.42
N GLU A 125 38.36 -6.03 -20.10
CA GLU A 125 39.56 -5.66 -20.87
C GLU A 125 40.79 -5.51 -19.96
N LYS A 126 40.65 -4.90 -18.78
CA LYS A 126 41.75 -4.81 -17.81
C LYS A 126 42.25 -6.20 -17.37
N ILE A 127 41.35 -7.13 -17.07
CA ILE A 127 41.72 -8.52 -16.75
C ILE A 127 42.45 -9.15 -17.92
N ARG A 128 41.93 -8.99 -19.13
CA ARG A 128 42.54 -9.54 -20.33
C ARG A 128 43.96 -9.01 -20.53
N THR A 129 44.15 -7.69 -20.49
CA THR A 129 45.48 -7.07 -20.63
C THR A 129 46.43 -7.50 -19.51
N LEU A 130 45.94 -7.61 -18.27
CA LEU A 130 46.75 -8.11 -17.15
C LEU A 130 47.20 -9.54 -17.42
N LEU A 131 46.29 -10.44 -17.81
CA LEU A 131 46.63 -11.83 -18.12
C LEU A 131 47.55 -11.94 -19.34
N GLU A 132 47.31 -11.17 -20.40
CA GLU A 132 48.20 -11.10 -21.57
C GLU A 132 49.60 -10.62 -21.16
N SER A 133 49.70 -9.62 -20.30
CA SER A 133 50.98 -9.14 -19.75
C SER A 133 51.67 -10.19 -18.87
N GLN A 134 50.94 -10.90 -18.01
CA GLN A 134 51.49 -12.00 -17.20
C GLN A 134 51.94 -13.17 -18.08
N MET A 135 51.18 -13.51 -19.13
CA MET A 135 51.58 -14.53 -20.11
C MET A 135 52.80 -14.10 -20.92
N GLN A 136 52.86 -12.83 -21.35
CA GLN A 136 54.03 -12.29 -22.04
C GLN A 136 55.25 -12.34 -21.15
N PHE A 137 55.10 -12.03 -19.86
CA PHE A 137 56.17 -12.16 -18.87
C PHE A 137 56.63 -13.61 -18.80
N VAL A 138 55.76 -14.59 -18.49
CA VAL A 138 56.17 -16.01 -18.44
C VAL A 138 56.82 -16.53 -19.72
N ASN A 139 56.39 -16.04 -20.89
CA ASN A 139 56.97 -16.41 -22.19
C ASN A 139 58.20 -15.57 -22.57
N SER A 140 58.69 -14.69 -21.70
CA SER A 140 59.78 -13.78 -21.99
C SER A 140 61.14 -14.46 -21.79
N PRO A 141 62.16 -14.14 -22.62
CA PRO A 141 63.49 -14.73 -22.50
C PRO A 141 64.13 -14.47 -21.13
N GLU A 142 63.73 -13.40 -20.44
CA GLU A 142 64.20 -13.09 -19.09
C GLU A 142 63.74 -14.12 -18.06
N TRP A 143 62.56 -14.73 -18.23
CA TRP A 143 62.13 -15.85 -17.39
C TRP A 143 62.91 -17.12 -17.66
N ASP A 144 63.15 -17.44 -18.93
CA ASP A 144 64.01 -18.57 -19.32
C ASP A 144 65.45 -18.34 -18.80
N GLN A 145 65.92 -17.10 -18.81
CA GLN A 145 67.22 -16.72 -18.27
C GLN A 145 67.26 -16.82 -16.73
N MET A 146 66.17 -16.48 -16.04
CA MET A 146 66.05 -16.67 -14.60
C MET A 146 66.05 -18.15 -14.21
N ILE A 147 65.34 -19.01 -14.95
CA ILE A 147 65.32 -20.47 -14.73
C ILE A 147 66.69 -21.07 -15.04
N SER A 148 67.27 -20.78 -16.21
CA SER A 148 68.61 -21.27 -16.55
C SER A 148 69.71 -20.75 -15.63
N GLY A 149 69.56 -19.54 -15.08
CA GLY A 149 70.44 -19.03 -14.03
C GLY A 149 70.35 -19.82 -12.73
N ILE A 150 69.17 -20.34 -12.38
CA ILE A 150 68.98 -21.25 -11.25
C ILE A 150 69.58 -22.63 -11.54
N ASP A 151 69.35 -23.19 -12.73
CA ASP A 151 69.92 -24.48 -13.15
C ASP A 151 71.45 -24.43 -13.19
N GLY A 152 72.04 -23.39 -13.77
CA GLY A 152 73.49 -23.21 -13.81
C GLY A 152 74.10 -22.99 -12.41
N ASN A 153 73.34 -22.45 -11.46
CA ASN A 153 73.77 -22.34 -10.07
C ASN A 153 73.64 -23.68 -9.32
N PHE A 154 72.60 -24.45 -9.62
CA PHE A 154 72.43 -25.82 -9.12
C PHE A 154 73.55 -26.74 -9.61
N ASP A 155 73.90 -26.68 -10.90
CA ASP A 155 75.00 -27.45 -11.47
C ASP A 155 76.35 -27.07 -10.85
N LYS A 156 76.62 -25.78 -10.62
CA LYS A 156 77.82 -25.31 -9.92
C LYS A 156 77.88 -25.78 -8.47
N VAL A 157 76.75 -25.74 -7.76
CA VAL A 157 76.66 -26.25 -6.39
C VAL A 157 76.86 -27.75 -6.37
N ASN A 158 76.30 -28.49 -7.34
CA ASN A 158 76.47 -29.93 -7.46
C ASN A 158 77.91 -30.31 -7.85
N GLU A 159 78.57 -29.53 -8.70
CA GLU A 159 79.99 -29.67 -9.03
C GLU A 159 80.88 -29.37 -7.80
N GLN A 160 80.54 -28.35 -7.01
CA GLN A 160 81.22 -28.09 -5.73
C GLN A 160 81.00 -29.22 -4.71
N ILE A 161 79.79 -29.78 -4.62
CA ILE A 161 79.49 -30.93 -3.76
C ILE A 161 80.25 -32.17 -4.24
N ASN A 162 80.25 -32.45 -5.54
CA ASN A 162 81.01 -33.57 -6.12
C ASN A 162 82.53 -33.37 -5.96
N ASN A 163 83.03 -32.13 -6.03
CA ASN A 163 84.43 -31.82 -5.76
C ASN A 163 84.77 -31.95 -4.26
N LEU A 164 83.82 -31.66 -3.35
CA LEU A 164 83.96 -31.91 -1.91
C LEU A 164 83.94 -33.41 -1.60
N ASP A 165 83.12 -34.19 -2.29
CA ASP A 165 83.09 -35.66 -2.16
C ASP A 165 84.33 -36.31 -2.79
N ASN A 166 84.85 -35.80 -3.91
CA ASN A 166 86.15 -36.24 -4.47
C ASN A 166 87.34 -35.84 -3.59
N PHE A 167 87.25 -34.75 -2.81
CA PHE A 167 88.29 -34.37 -1.86
C PHE A 167 88.39 -35.35 -0.67
N LYS A 168 87.36 -36.17 -0.41
CA LYS A 168 87.38 -37.20 0.64
C LYS A 168 88.18 -38.46 0.27
N GLU A 169 88.56 -38.68 -0.98
CA GLU A 169 89.37 -39.84 -1.39
C GLU A 169 90.88 -39.61 -1.36
N THR A 170 91.37 -38.38 -1.19
CA THR A 170 92.80 -38.13 -0.90
C THR A 170 93.09 -38.22 0.60
N VAL A 171 93.34 -39.46 1.01
CA VAL A 171 93.81 -39.89 2.34
C VAL A 171 95.01 -39.07 2.81
N VAL A 172 94.92 -38.43 3.98
CA VAL A 172 96.10 -38.07 4.78
C VAL A 172 96.31 -39.16 5.83
N GLN A 173 97.40 -39.90 5.64
CA GLN A 173 97.97 -40.89 6.55
C GLN A 173 98.41 -40.20 7.85
N SER A 174 97.93 -40.66 9.00
CA SER A 174 98.51 -40.32 10.29
C SER A 174 99.69 -41.26 10.58
N GLU A 175 100.91 -40.82 10.30
CA GLU A 175 102.08 -41.34 11.01
C GLU A 175 102.39 -40.40 12.18
N GLY A 176 102.18 -40.91 13.40
CA GLY A 176 102.56 -40.22 14.62
C GLY A 176 104.07 -40.14 14.74
N LYS A 177 104.58 -38.92 14.84
CA LYS A 177 105.92 -38.64 15.36
C LYS A 177 105.77 -37.61 16.47
N GLU A 178 105.99 -38.06 17.69
CA GLU A 178 105.98 -37.23 18.90
C GLU A 178 106.97 -36.07 18.75
N MET A 179 106.53 -34.88 19.17
CA MET A 179 107.37 -33.70 19.33
C MET A 179 108.42 -33.95 20.42
N PRO A 180 109.69 -33.56 20.21
CA PRO A 180 110.60 -33.35 21.34
C PRO A 180 110.14 -32.14 22.14
N ALA A 181 110.19 -32.28 23.46
CA ALA A 181 109.86 -31.26 24.43
C ALA A 181 110.85 -30.07 24.37
N ASP A 182 110.30 -28.90 24.72
CA ASP A 182 111.00 -27.70 25.18
C ASP A 182 111.52 -26.68 24.13
N ALA A 183 110.58 -25.98 23.49
CA ALA A 183 110.83 -24.61 23.00
C ALA A 183 109.57 -23.76 23.21
N THR A 184 109.62 -22.82 24.16
CA THR A 184 108.53 -21.84 24.35
C THR A 184 108.65 -20.74 23.30
N ILE A 185 107.76 -20.76 22.32
CA ILE A 185 107.70 -19.76 21.25
C ILE A 185 106.67 -18.69 21.62
N LYS A 186 107.08 -17.41 21.71
CA LYS A 186 106.16 -16.29 21.85
C LYS A 186 105.77 -15.78 20.47
N ILE A 187 104.47 -15.75 20.20
CA ILE A 187 103.87 -15.30 18.94
C ILE A 187 103.23 -13.93 19.19
N TYR A 188 103.55 -12.95 18.36
CA TYR A 188 102.99 -11.60 18.43
C TYR A 188 101.73 -11.47 17.55
N PRO A 189 100.82 -10.52 17.83
CA PRO A 189 99.56 -10.35 17.09
C PRO A 189 99.71 -9.97 15.61
N ASP A 190 100.92 -9.61 15.18
CA ASP A 190 101.30 -9.33 13.79
C ASP A 190 101.75 -10.59 13.02
N GLY A 191 101.77 -11.75 13.69
CA GLY A 191 102.12 -13.05 13.10
C GLY A 191 103.62 -13.36 13.09
N SER A 192 104.46 -12.50 13.68
CA SER A 192 105.88 -12.82 13.85
C SER A 192 106.13 -13.71 15.08
N PHE A 193 107.11 -14.62 14.99
CA PHE A 193 107.53 -15.46 16.11
C PHE A 193 109.03 -15.34 16.39
N LYS A 194 109.41 -15.46 17.67
CA LYS A 194 110.81 -15.54 18.08
C LYS A 194 110.97 -16.68 19.09
N ALA A 195 111.95 -17.55 18.85
CA ALA A 195 112.37 -18.56 19.82
C ALA A 195 113.09 -17.86 20.98
N ILE A 196 112.67 -18.18 22.21
CA ILE A 196 113.32 -17.73 23.45
C ILE A 196 114.10 -18.94 23.97
N GLU A 197 115.41 -18.79 24.16
CA GLU A 197 116.20 -19.73 24.98
C GLU A 197 115.84 -19.59 26.47
#